data_AF-A0A315CHL9-F1
#
_entry.id   AF-A0A315CHL9-F1
#
_cell.length_a   1.000
_cell.length_b   1.000
_cell.length_c   1.000
_cell.angle_alpha   90.00
_cell.angle_beta   90.00
_cell.angle_gamma   90.00
#
_symmetry.space_group_name_H-M   'P 1'
#
loop_
_entity.id
_entity.type
_entity.pdbx_description
1 polymer ?
#
loop_
_entity_poly.entity_id
_entity_poly.type
_entity_poly.pdbx_seq_one_letter_code
_entity_poly.pdbx_strand_id
1 'polypeptide(L)'
;MSQATAIANELKRKSIVKDTTGNVITLPIHSKGKQIQLSPAAKKRKAVIDKQEAEVTDFIKKQSDKLKKIKSGVIKSQIKYRDSLYTSLSGIYATYIDIENSEHSGNFYSTLRGHLLDQDIRIQSNSTEISLVIRYVYGATIKPKLVNDYGNALLEACLQEVTAKDFLEWLKRTSISKASQQYQQRAKIGMSREALINRARILILRMMDIFEAQPVASFEMPAWKAEKKVHAGSDLLFLVGRGVRRFDRGSHIADIRVCFFIPPGIDFEHMVINRLAKHIYNGVLDWEEELEKVEEHVWAGDLYNYLSDKEADAAEKSHSQWQERMAASMDLDRGMA
;
A
#
# COMPACT_ATOMS: atom_id res chain seq x y z
N MET A 1 -20.54 -15.08 0.89
CA MET A 1 -21.78 -15.86 0.75
C MET A 1 -21.37 -17.31 0.48
N SER A 2 -21.74 -18.24 1.37
CA SER A 2 -21.06 -19.54 1.45
C SER A 2 -21.57 -20.57 0.43
N GLN A 3 -20.65 -21.41 -0.06
CA GLN A 3 -20.88 -22.56 -0.95
C GLN A 3 -22.06 -23.48 -0.56
N ALA A 4 -22.53 -23.43 0.70
CA ALA A 4 -23.74 -24.14 1.15
C ALA A 4 -25.03 -23.70 0.43
N THR A 5 -25.16 -22.43 0.02
CA THR A 5 -26.33 -21.95 -0.73
C THR A 5 -26.29 -22.37 -2.21
N ALA A 6 -25.11 -22.66 -2.75
CA ALA A 6 -24.95 -23.17 -4.12
C ALA A 6 -25.39 -24.64 -4.20
N ILE A 7 -25.00 -25.47 -3.22
CA ILE A 7 -25.36 -26.89 -3.15
C ILE A 7 -26.88 -27.09 -2.94
N ALA A 8 -27.51 -26.23 -2.13
CA ALA A 8 -28.97 -26.27 -1.93
C ALA A 8 -29.78 -25.87 -3.18
N ASN A 9 -29.19 -25.08 -4.08
CA ASN A 9 -29.82 -24.66 -5.33
C ASN A 9 -29.57 -25.66 -6.48
N GLU A 10 -28.48 -26.44 -6.45
CA GLU A 10 -28.25 -27.53 -7.40
C GLU A 10 -29.24 -28.70 -7.20
N LEU A 11 -29.59 -29.02 -5.95
CA LEU A 11 -30.55 -30.08 -5.61
C LEU A 11 -32.02 -29.76 -5.99
N LYS A 12 -32.31 -28.53 -6.42
CA LYS A 12 -33.66 -28.12 -6.88
C LYS A 12 -33.79 -28.03 -8.41
N ARG A 13 -32.77 -28.39 -9.19
CA ARG A 13 -32.89 -28.38 -10.66
C ARG A 13 -33.61 -29.63 -11.16
N LYS A 14 -34.83 -29.36 -11.64
CA LYS A 14 -35.72 -30.20 -12.45
C LYS A 14 -34.96 -31.17 -13.36
N SER A 15 -35.40 -32.42 -13.38
CA SER A 15 -35.13 -33.39 -14.43
C SER A 15 -35.65 -32.84 -15.77
N ILE A 16 -34.78 -32.15 -16.50
CA ILE A 16 -34.98 -31.79 -17.90
C ILE A 16 -34.01 -32.68 -18.68
N VAL A 17 -34.52 -33.77 -19.24
CA VAL A 17 -33.82 -34.54 -20.25
C VAL A 17 -34.17 -33.90 -21.59
N LYS A 18 -33.16 -33.40 -22.30
CA LYS A 18 -33.30 -32.92 -23.70
C LYS A 18 -32.91 -34.08 -24.62
N ASP A 19 -33.73 -34.36 -25.63
CA ASP A 19 -33.34 -35.22 -26.74
C ASP A 19 -32.75 -34.38 -27.89
N THR A 20 -31.99 -35.05 -28.75
CA THR A 20 -31.00 -34.59 -29.73
C THR A 20 -31.53 -33.73 -30.89
N THR A 21 -32.77 -33.26 -30.86
CA THR A 21 -33.37 -32.39 -31.90
C THR A 21 -34.04 -31.13 -31.36
N GLY A 22 -33.82 -30.78 -30.09
CA GLY A 22 -34.07 -29.40 -29.60
C GLY A 22 -35.53 -29.00 -29.39
N ASN A 23 -36.51 -29.91 -29.48
CA ASN A 23 -37.91 -29.62 -29.14
C ASN A 23 -38.25 -30.03 -27.69
N VAL A 24 -38.92 -29.13 -26.96
CA VAL A 24 -39.37 -29.31 -25.58
C VAL A 24 -40.67 -30.13 -25.58
N ILE A 25 -40.60 -31.40 -25.23
CA ILE A 25 -41.79 -32.23 -25.00
C ILE A 25 -42.26 -31.98 -23.56
N THR A 26 -43.41 -31.31 -23.42
CA THR A 26 -44.10 -31.19 -22.14
C THR A 26 -45.02 -32.40 -22.01
N LEU A 27 -44.63 -33.42 -21.23
CA LEU A 27 -45.54 -34.53 -20.90
C LEU A 27 -46.58 -34.03 -19.89
N PRO A 28 -47.89 -34.06 -20.20
CA PRO A 28 -48.91 -33.72 -19.23
C PRO A 28 -49.06 -34.87 -18.23
N ILE A 29 -48.53 -34.72 -17.01
CA ILE A 29 -48.90 -35.59 -15.90
C ILE A 29 -50.32 -35.19 -15.46
N HIS A 30 -51.32 -35.72 -16.17
CA HIS A 30 -52.68 -35.81 -15.65
C HIS A 30 -52.72 -36.90 -14.59
N SER A 31 -52.38 -36.55 -13.34
CA SER A 31 -52.90 -37.29 -12.19
C SER A 31 -53.48 -36.29 -11.21
N LYS A 32 -54.81 -36.17 -11.22
CA LYS A 32 -55.57 -35.64 -10.09
C LYS A 32 -55.09 -36.40 -8.85
N GLY A 33 -54.31 -35.72 -8.00
CA GLY A 33 -53.61 -36.34 -6.89
C GLY A 33 -54.59 -36.95 -5.89
N LYS A 34 -54.84 -38.25 -6.00
CA LYS A 34 -55.17 -39.05 -4.82
C LYS A 34 -53.95 -38.95 -3.92
N GLN A 35 -54.07 -38.24 -2.80
CA GLN A 35 -53.07 -38.29 -1.74
C GLN A 35 -52.78 -39.76 -1.47
N ILE A 36 -51.54 -40.20 -1.71
CA ILE A 36 -51.10 -41.53 -1.33
C ILE A 36 -51.18 -41.56 0.19
N GLN A 37 -52.27 -42.09 0.74
CA GLN A 37 -52.41 -42.29 2.17
C GLN A 37 -51.40 -43.37 2.55
N LEU A 38 -50.25 -42.96 3.12
CA LEU A 38 -49.27 -43.89 3.66
C LEU A 38 -50.00 -44.85 4.60
N SER A 39 -49.78 -46.15 4.43
CA SER A 39 -50.33 -47.16 5.34
C SER A 39 -49.87 -46.85 6.78
N PRO A 40 -50.63 -47.25 7.80
CA PRO A 40 -50.27 -47.01 9.20
C PRO A 40 -48.85 -47.50 9.55
N ALA A 41 -48.38 -48.56 8.90
CA ALA A 41 -47.02 -49.08 9.04
C ALA A 41 -45.96 -48.20 8.35
N ALA A 42 -46.28 -47.65 7.18
CA ALA A 42 -45.38 -46.73 6.45
C ALA A 42 -45.27 -45.35 7.14
N LYS A 43 -46.35 -44.85 7.77
CA LYS A 43 -46.31 -43.64 8.61
C LYS A 43 -45.41 -43.82 9.83
N LYS A 44 -45.48 -44.99 10.49
CA LYS A 44 -44.57 -45.33 11.60
C LYS A 44 -43.10 -45.40 11.16
N ARG A 45 -42.80 -46.01 10.00
CA ARG A 45 -41.43 -46.06 9.45
C ARG A 45 -40.90 -44.67 9.08
N LYS A 46 -41.74 -43.82 8.47
CA LYS A 46 -41.37 -42.45 8.15
C LYS A 46 -41.10 -41.60 9.40
N ALA A 47 -41.93 -41.72 10.44
CA ALA A 47 -41.70 -41.03 11.71
C ALA A 47 -40.38 -41.43 12.41
N VAL A 48 -39.93 -42.68 12.22
CA VAL A 48 -38.61 -43.14 12.71
C VAL A 48 -37.48 -42.50 11.91
N ILE A 49 -37.60 -42.42 10.58
CA ILE A 49 -36.61 -41.77 9.70
C ILE A 49 -36.55 -40.26 9.98
N ASP A 50 -37.68 -39.58 10.07
CA ASP A 50 -37.77 -38.14 10.35
C ASP A 50 -37.13 -37.82 11.73
N LYS A 51 -37.27 -38.72 12.71
CA LYS A 51 -36.63 -38.59 14.03
C LYS A 51 -35.10 -38.79 13.94
N GLN A 52 -34.63 -39.74 13.13
CA GLN A 52 -33.21 -39.94 12.88
C GLN A 52 -32.59 -38.76 12.11
N GLU A 53 -33.29 -38.19 11.12
CA GLU A 53 -32.87 -36.99 10.40
C GLU A 53 -32.82 -35.77 11.32
N ALA A 54 -33.78 -35.62 12.24
CA ALA A 54 -33.77 -34.58 13.26
C ALA A 54 -32.56 -34.74 14.21
N GLU A 55 -32.26 -35.97 14.65
CA GLU A 55 -31.10 -36.26 15.51
C GLU A 55 -29.77 -35.97 14.80
N VAL A 56 -29.65 -36.34 13.51
CA VAL A 56 -28.47 -36.05 12.68
C VAL A 56 -28.30 -34.55 12.46
N THR A 57 -29.38 -33.82 12.15
CA THR A 57 -29.32 -32.37 11.93
C THR A 57 -28.99 -31.61 13.22
N ASP A 58 -29.53 -32.02 14.36
CA ASP A 58 -29.15 -31.48 15.67
C ASP A 58 -27.69 -31.77 16.03
N PHE A 59 -27.20 -32.97 15.72
CA PHE A 59 -25.78 -33.30 15.89
C PHE A 59 -24.89 -32.41 15.02
N ILE A 60 -25.19 -32.27 13.73
CA ILE A 60 -24.45 -31.41 12.80
C ILE A 60 -24.46 -29.96 13.28
N LYS A 61 -25.61 -29.45 13.76
CA LYS A 61 -25.72 -28.08 14.30
C LYS A 61 -24.86 -27.89 15.54
N LYS A 62 -24.91 -28.83 16.50
CA LYS A 62 -24.07 -28.80 17.71
C LYS A 62 -22.57 -28.81 17.38
N GLN A 63 -22.14 -29.66 16.45
CA GLN A 63 -20.72 -29.70 16.05
C GLN A 63 -20.30 -28.45 15.28
N SER A 64 -21.17 -27.94 14.39
CA SER A 64 -20.93 -26.70 13.65
C SER A 64 -20.76 -25.51 14.59
N ASP A 65 -21.57 -25.42 15.64
CA ASP A 65 -21.46 -24.33 16.62
C ASP A 65 -20.22 -24.47 17.51
N LYS A 66 -19.79 -25.69 17.85
CA LYS A 66 -18.48 -25.93 18.49
C LYS A 66 -17.33 -25.47 17.60
N LEU A 67 -17.34 -25.83 16.31
CA LEU A 67 -16.31 -25.41 15.36
C LEU A 67 -16.28 -23.88 15.17
N LYS A 68 -17.44 -23.22 15.15
CA LYS A 68 -17.50 -21.74 15.13
C LYS A 68 -16.85 -21.11 16.37
N LYS A 69 -17.08 -21.67 17.56
CA LYS A 69 -16.46 -21.19 18.80
C LYS A 69 -14.94 -21.40 18.80
N ILE A 70 -14.47 -22.55 18.33
CA ILE A 70 -13.03 -22.81 18.18
C ILE A 70 -12.42 -21.82 17.20
N LYS A 71 -13.05 -21.62 16.03
CA LYS A 71 -12.61 -20.66 15.02
C LYS A 71 -12.50 -19.24 15.57
N SER A 72 -13.50 -18.77 16.31
CA SER A 72 -13.47 -17.42 16.88
C SER A 72 -12.40 -17.27 17.98
N GLY A 73 -12.15 -18.33 18.76
CA GLY A 73 -11.03 -18.38 19.70
C GLY A 73 -9.67 -18.27 19.02
N VAL A 74 -9.45 -19.05 17.94
CA VAL A 74 -8.21 -19.01 17.15
C VAL A 74 -7.95 -17.63 16.57
N ILE A 75 -8.97 -16.99 15.98
CA ILE A 75 -8.85 -15.64 15.39
C ILE A 75 -8.44 -14.62 16.46
N LYS A 76 -9.05 -14.65 17.66
CA LYS A 76 -8.69 -13.75 18.75
C LYS A 76 -7.25 -13.94 19.22
N SER A 77 -6.80 -15.19 19.33
CA SER A 77 -5.41 -15.49 19.71
C SER A 77 -4.40 -15.02 18.66
N GLN A 78 -4.73 -15.17 17.38
CA GLN A 78 -3.87 -14.67 16.29
C GLN A 78 -3.75 -13.15 16.27
N ILE A 79 -4.85 -12.42 16.52
CA ILE A 79 -4.82 -10.95 16.61
C ILE A 79 -3.92 -10.51 17.77
N LYS A 80 -4.10 -11.09 18.96
CA LYS A 80 -3.26 -10.79 20.13
C LYS A 80 -1.79 -11.07 19.86
N TYR A 81 -1.49 -12.20 19.21
CA TYR A 81 -0.12 -12.54 18.84
C TYR A 81 0.47 -11.52 17.86
N ARG A 82 -0.29 -11.10 16.85
CA ARG A 82 0.16 -10.08 15.88
C ARG A 82 0.42 -8.73 16.53
N ASP A 83 -0.47 -8.29 17.42
CA ASP A 83 -0.30 -7.02 18.13
C ASP A 83 0.94 -7.06 19.04
N SER A 84 1.13 -8.17 19.78
CA SER A 84 2.33 -8.38 20.58
C SER A 84 3.61 -8.36 19.72
N LEU A 85 3.59 -9.02 18.56
CA LEU A 85 4.71 -9.05 17.63
C LEU A 85 5.08 -7.64 17.17
N TYR A 86 4.10 -6.82 16.78
CA TYR A 86 4.35 -5.46 16.30
C TYR A 86 4.89 -4.55 17.40
N THR A 87 4.38 -4.67 18.62
CA THR A 87 4.92 -3.96 19.78
C THR A 87 6.37 -4.37 20.06
N SER A 88 6.69 -5.66 20.01
CA SER A 88 8.06 -6.15 20.20
C SER A 88 9.00 -5.62 19.11
N LEU A 89 8.59 -5.66 17.84
CA LEU A 89 9.39 -5.12 16.73
C LEU A 89 9.60 -3.60 16.85
N SER A 90 8.60 -2.86 17.34
CA SER A 90 8.74 -1.43 17.62
C SER A 90 9.75 -1.15 18.72
N GLY A 91 9.76 -1.96 19.78
CA GLY A 91 10.77 -1.86 20.84
C GLY A 91 12.17 -2.19 20.35
N ILE A 92 12.31 -3.22 19.51
CA ILE A 92 13.58 -3.57 18.86
C ILE A 92 14.06 -2.42 17.98
N TYR A 93 13.18 -1.83 17.17
CA TYR A 93 13.51 -0.73 16.28
C TYR A 93 13.99 0.51 17.03
N ALA A 94 13.30 0.92 18.10
CA ALA A 94 13.71 2.03 18.95
C ALA A 94 15.10 1.79 19.55
N THR A 95 15.31 0.61 20.14
CA THR A 95 16.59 0.23 20.75
C THR A 95 17.72 0.19 19.70
N TYR A 96 17.42 -0.31 18.50
CA TYR A 96 18.38 -0.36 17.40
C TYR A 96 18.83 1.05 16.98
N ILE A 97 17.91 2.00 16.83
CA ILE A 97 18.25 3.39 16.52
C ILE A 97 19.12 4.01 17.63
N ASP A 98 18.79 3.76 18.90
CA ASP A 98 19.56 4.28 20.03
C ASP A 98 21.00 3.71 20.05
N ILE A 99 21.17 2.43 19.69
CA ILE A 99 22.49 1.79 19.56
C ILE A 99 23.26 2.39 18.39
N GLU A 100 22.65 2.51 17.20
CA GLU A 100 23.29 3.05 16.00
C GLU A 100 23.74 4.50 16.17
N ASN A 101 22.99 5.30 16.94
CA ASN A 101 23.35 6.69 17.26
C ASN A 101 24.45 6.82 18.32
N SER A 102 24.86 5.73 18.97
CA SER A 102 25.91 5.71 19.98
C SER A 102 27.28 5.50 19.36
N GLU A 103 28.30 6.19 19.90
CA GLU A 103 29.71 5.97 19.53
C GLU A 103 30.21 4.55 19.86
N HIS A 104 29.46 3.80 20.67
CA HIS A 104 29.81 2.45 21.11
C HIS A 104 29.11 1.32 20.33
N SER A 105 28.41 1.64 19.24
CA SER A 105 27.65 0.66 18.44
C SER A 105 28.47 -0.57 18.05
N GLY A 106 29.69 -0.36 17.53
CA GLY A 106 30.60 -1.45 17.13
C GLY A 106 30.97 -2.40 18.29
N ASN A 107 31.29 -1.84 19.46
CA ASN A 107 31.62 -2.62 20.67
C ASN A 107 30.42 -3.38 21.21
N PHE A 108 29.22 -2.78 21.12
CA PHE A 108 27.99 -3.45 21.50
C PHE A 108 27.75 -4.68 20.63
N TYR A 109 27.80 -4.53 19.30
CA TYR A 109 27.55 -5.63 18.37
C TYR A 109 28.59 -6.75 18.45
N SER A 110 29.87 -6.42 18.68
CA SER A 110 30.90 -7.45 18.92
C SER A 110 30.61 -8.26 20.18
N THR A 111 30.20 -7.59 21.26
CA THR A 111 29.83 -8.24 22.53
C THR A 111 28.56 -9.10 22.36
N LEU A 112 27.57 -8.59 21.64
CA LEU A 112 26.32 -9.30 21.34
C LEU A 112 26.58 -10.57 20.51
N ARG A 113 27.47 -10.50 19.51
CA ARG A 113 27.90 -11.68 18.74
C ARG A 113 28.52 -12.74 19.66
N GLY A 114 29.41 -12.35 20.56
CA GLY A 114 30.02 -13.26 21.53
C GLY A 114 28.98 -13.95 22.41
N HIS A 115 28.08 -13.16 22.99
CA HIS A 115 27.01 -13.68 23.85
C HIS A 115 26.08 -14.66 23.12
N LEU A 116 25.74 -14.39 21.85
CA LEU A 116 24.91 -15.31 21.05
C LEU A 116 25.64 -16.62 20.73
N LEU A 117 26.96 -16.59 20.53
CA LEU A 117 27.77 -17.79 20.34
C LEU A 117 27.85 -18.61 21.63
N ASP A 118 28.00 -17.96 22.79
CA ASP A 118 28.01 -18.62 24.10
C ASP A 118 26.68 -19.34 24.41
N GLN A 119 25.57 -18.85 23.84
CA GLN A 119 24.25 -19.46 23.94
C GLN A 119 23.95 -20.52 22.86
N ASP A 120 24.96 -20.94 22.09
CA ASP A 120 24.83 -21.90 20.96
C ASP A 120 23.83 -21.44 19.87
N ILE A 121 23.64 -20.13 19.72
CA ILE A 121 22.80 -19.56 18.67
C ILE A 121 23.63 -19.41 17.40
N ARG A 122 23.34 -20.24 16.40
CA ARG A 122 24.02 -20.19 15.09
C ARG A 122 23.79 -18.86 14.37
N ILE A 123 24.86 -18.10 14.16
CA ILE A 123 24.88 -16.86 13.38
C ILE A 123 25.62 -17.12 12.06
N GLN A 124 25.05 -16.63 10.95
CA GLN A 124 25.74 -16.64 9.66
C GLN A 124 26.69 -15.45 9.56
N SER A 125 27.83 -15.60 8.91
CA SER A 125 28.85 -14.54 8.79
C SER A 125 28.34 -13.25 8.15
N ASN A 126 27.35 -13.35 7.25
CA ASN A 126 26.72 -12.23 6.55
C ASN A 126 25.46 -11.69 7.24
N SER A 127 25.23 -12.01 8.51
CA SER A 127 24.07 -11.49 9.25
C SER A 127 24.24 -10.00 9.52
N THR A 128 23.20 -9.22 9.22
CA THR A 128 23.15 -7.78 9.56
C THR A 128 23.10 -7.59 11.08
N GLU A 129 23.58 -6.44 11.57
CA GLU A 129 23.61 -6.15 13.02
C GLU A 129 22.20 -6.17 13.63
N ILE A 130 21.20 -5.67 12.90
CA ILE A 130 19.80 -5.74 13.32
C ILE A 130 19.28 -7.17 13.46
N SER A 131 19.78 -8.10 12.64
CA SER A 131 19.43 -9.52 12.73
C SER A 131 19.96 -10.15 14.01
N LEU A 132 21.08 -9.65 14.55
CA LEU A 132 21.61 -10.09 15.84
C LEU A 132 20.70 -9.64 16.98
N VAL A 133 20.25 -8.39 16.96
CA VAL A 133 19.30 -7.86 17.96
C VAL A 133 18.00 -8.67 17.96
N ILE A 134 17.46 -8.96 16.78
CA ILE A 134 16.25 -9.78 16.64
C ILE A 134 16.49 -11.21 17.18
N ARG A 135 17.63 -11.83 16.87
CA ARG A 135 17.98 -13.16 17.40
C ARG A 135 18.15 -13.16 18.91
N TYR A 136 18.69 -12.09 19.49
CA TYR A 136 18.81 -11.97 20.93
C TYR A 136 17.43 -11.92 21.61
N VAL A 137 16.49 -11.13 21.08
CA VAL A 137 15.16 -10.98 21.67
C VAL A 137 14.30 -12.24 21.50
N TYR A 138 14.32 -12.87 20.32
CA TYR A 138 13.48 -14.04 20.05
C TYR A 138 14.15 -15.40 20.33
N GLY A 139 15.47 -15.41 20.57
CA GLY A 139 16.24 -16.61 20.90
C GLY A 139 16.44 -17.58 19.74
N ALA A 140 16.88 -18.81 20.06
CA ALA A 140 17.22 -19.85 19.07
C ALA A 140 16.01 -20.47 18.33
N THR A 141 14.79 -20.29 18.85
CA THR A 141 13.58 -20.98 18.36
C THR A 141 12.99 -20.33 17.10
N ILE A 142 13.39 -19.11 16.78
CA ILE A 142 12.91 -18.38 15.61
C ILE A 142 13.52 -18.94 14.32
N LYS A 143 12.68 -19.08 13.29
CA LYS A 143 13.14 -19.53 11.97
C LYS A 143 14.05 -18.46 11.34
N PRO A 144 15.17 -18.83 10.70
CA PRO A 144 16.08 -17.87 10.05
C PRO A 144 15.39 -16.94 9.04
N LYS A 145 14.40 -17.45 8.31
CA LYS A 145 13.60 -16.65 7.37
C LYS A 145 12.86 -15.51 8.08
N LEU A 146 12.26 -15.77 9.24
CA LEU A 146 11.52 -14.75 9.99
C LEU A 146 12.47 -13.68 10.53
N VAL A 147 13.65 -14.07 11.01
CA VAL A 147 14.70 -13.12 11.42
C VAL A 147 15.06 -12.19 10.26
N ASN A 148 15.26 -12.76 9.07
CA ASN A 148 15.59 -11.99 7.88
C ASN A 148 14.42 -11.07 7.47
N ASP A 149 13.19 -11.58 7.45
CA ASP A 149 12.00 -10.78 7.11
C ASP A 149 11.79 -9.61 8.10
N TYR A 150 11.98 -9.85 9.39
CA TYR A 150 11.89 -8.80 10.41
C TYR A 150 13.04 -7.80 10.27
N GLY A 151 14.28 -8.27 10.11
CA GLY A 151 15.44 -7.42 9.92
C GLY A 151 15.30 -6.51 8.71
N ASN A 152 14.88 -7.05 7.57
CA ASN A 152 14.63 -6.29 6.35
C ASN A 152 13.53 -5.24 6.54
N ALA A 153 12.44 -5.59 7.24
CA ALA A 153 11.36 -4.63 7.51
C ALA A 153 11.83 -3.45 8.37
N LEU A 154 12.71 -3.70 9.36
CA LEU A 154 13.26 -2.63 10.19
C LEU A 154 14.28 -1.79 9.40
N LEU A 155 15.12 -2.41 8.56
CA LEU A 155 16.06 -1.67 7.71
C LEU A 155 15.35 -0.82 6.65
N GLU A 156 14.24 -1.30 6.09
CA GLU A 156 13.39 -0.49 5.20
C GLU A 156 12.84 0.74 5.93
N ALA A 157 12.42 0.59 7.19
CA ALA A 157 11.97 1.73 7.98
C ALA A 157 13.08 2.76 8.22
N CYS A 158 14.33 2.29 8.48
CA CYS A 158 15.49 3.18 8.56
C CYS A 158 15.72 3.93 7.24
N LEU A 159 15.65 3.23 6.10
CA LEU A 159 15.82 3.85 4.77
C LEU A 159 14.73 4.88 4.45
N GLN A 160 13.52 4.68 4.96
CA GLN A 160 12.40 5.61 4.81
C GLN A 160 12.38 6.71 5.88
N GLU A 161 13.42 6.79 6.73
CA GLU A 161 13.54 7.77 7.82
C GLU A 161 12.35 7.78 8.78
N VAL A 162 11.75 6.60 9.02
CA VAL A 162 10.59 6.47 9.92
C VAL A 162 11.05 6.63 11.37
N THR A 163 10.42 7.55 12.11
CA THR A 163 10.75 7.75 13.52
C THR A 163 10.34 6.53 14.37
N ALA A 164 11.03 6.30 15.49
CA ALA A 164 10.71 5.20 16.39
C ALA A 164 9.26 5.24 16.93
N LYS A 165 8.67 6.43 17.05
CA LYS A 165 7.28 6.63 17.49
C LYS A 165 6.27 6.21 16.43
N ASP A 166 6.56 6.50 15.17
CA ASP A 166 5.63 6.26 14.05
C ASP A 166 5.76 4.84 13.47
N PHE A 167 6.83 4.12 13.81
CA PHE A 167 7.14 2.79 13.30
C PHE A 167 5.98 1.80 13.44
N LEU A 168 5.32 1.76 14.59
CA LEU A 168 4.22 0.81 14.83
C LEU A 168 3.02 1.07 13.91
N GLU A 169 2.69 2.34 13.64
CA GLU A 169 1.62 2.69 12.72
C GLU A 169 2.02 2.40 11.28
N TRP A 170 3.25 2.75 10.91
CA TRP A 170 3.82 2.46 9.60
C TRP A 170 3.80 0.95 9.29
N LEU A 171 4.24 0.11 10.24
CA LEU A 171 4.28 -1.34 10.04
C LEU A 171 2.88 -1.96 9.91
N LYS A 172 1.86 -1.36 10.54
CA LYS A 172 0.45 -1.78 10.37
C LYS A 172 -0.08 -1.47 8.97
N ARG A 173 0.36 -0.36 8.36
CA ARG A 173 -0.04 0.04 6.99
C ARG A 173 0.67 -0.79 5.93
N THR A 174 2.00 -0.90 6.02
CA THR A 174 2.83 -1.57 4.99
C THR A 174 2.82 -3.10 5.12
N SER A 175 2.76 -3.62 6.35
CA SER A 175 3.00 -5.03 6.72
C SER A 175 4.47 -5.48 6.60
N ILE A 176 4.86 -6.44 7.44
CA ILE A 176 6.22 -7.01 7.48
C ILE A 176 6.62 -7.60 6.11
N SER A 177 5.70 -8.31 5.45
CA SER A 177 6.01 -8.99 4.18
C SER A 177 6.32 -8.00 3.07
N LYS A 178 5.55 -6.92 2.96
CA LYS A 178 5.77 -5.89 1.94
C LYS A 178 7.07 -5.14 2.21
N ALA A 179 7.31 -4.73 3.46
CA ALA A 179 8.54 -4.05 3.85
C ALA A 179 9.79 -4.91 3.60
N SER A 180 9.75 -6.21 3.94
CA SER A 180 10.85 -7.14 3.65
C SER A 180 11.12 -7.26 2.14
N GLN A 181 10.05 -7.35 1.32
CA GLN A 181 10.18 -7.43 -0.13
C GLN A 181 10.76 -6.13 -0.73
N GLN A 182 10.28 -4.97 -0.30
CA GLN A 182 10.79 -3.66 -0.73
C GLN A 182 12.30 -3.55 -0.44
N TYR A 183 12.71 -3.88 0.79
CA TYR A 183 14.13 -3.89 1.15
C TYR A 183 14.93 -4.86 0.29
N GLN A 184 14.44 -6.07 0.07
CA GLN A 184 15.13 -7.05 -0.77
C GLN A 184 15.23 -6.61 -2.23
N GLN A 185 14.20 -5.95 -2.76
CA GLN A 185 14.26 -5.35 -4.08
C GLN A 185 15.36 -4.29 -4.11
N ARG A 186 15.36 -3.33 -3.17
CA ARG A 186 16.42 -2.30 -3.08
C ARG A 186 17.82 -2.92 -2.93
N ALA A 187 17.97 -3.92 -2.07
CA ALA A 187 19.23 -4.58 -1.76
C ALA A 187 19.77 -5.43 -2.93
N LYS A 188 18.90 -6.20 -3.60
CA LYS A 188 19.27 -6.97 -4.83
C LYS A 188 19.69 -6.07 -5.96
N ILE A 189 19.09 -4.89 -6.00
CA ILE A 189 19.27 -3.94 -7.08
C ILE A 189 20.58 -3.14 -6.90
N GLY A 190 21.15 -3.06 -5.69
CA GLY A 190 22.42 -2.36 -5.44
C GLY A 190 22.43 -0.91 -5.94
N MET A 191 21.25 -0.29 -6.11
CA MET A 191 21.15 0.98 -6.82
C MET A 191 21.78 2.08 -5.98
N SER A 192 22.87 2.64 -6.48
CA SER A 192 23.34 3.97 -6.10
C SER A 192 22.15 4.94 -6.09
N ARG A 193 22.17 5.91 -5.17
CA ARG A 193 21.20 7.01 -5.10
C ARG A 193 20.94 7.64 -6.47
N GLU A 194 21.97 7.72 -7.31
CA GLU A 194 21.88 8.23 -8.68
C GLU A 194 20.94 7.41 -9.57
N ALA A 195 20.94 6.08 -9.44
CA ALA A 195 20.09 5.21 -10.23
C ALA A 195 18.62 5.28 -9.80
N LEU A 196 18.34 5.43 -8.49
CA LEU A 196 16.98 5.70 -7.99
C LEU A 196 16.45 7.02 -8.53
N ILE A 197 17.28 8.07 -8.52
CA ILE A 197 16.92 9.37 -9.10
C ILE A 197 16.67 9.23 -10.61
N ASN A 198 17.47 8.46 -11.34
CA ASN A 198 17.25 8.24 -12.77
C ASN A 198 15.90 7.55 -13.05
N ARG A 199 15.51 6.58 -12.23
CA ARG A 199 14.19 5.92 -12.38
C ARG A 199 13.04 6.85 -12.03
N ALA A 200 13.19 7.65 -10.98
CA ALA A 200 12.23 8.72 -10.67
C ALA A 200 12.04 9.68 -11.85
N ARG A 201 13.13 10.10 -12.52
CA ARG A 201 13.05 10.94 -13.73
C ARG A 201 12.24 10.26 -14.83
N ILE A 202 12.48 8.97 -15.08
CA ILE A 202 11.75 8.20 -16.10
C ILE A 202 10.26 8.13 -15.79
N LEU A 203 9.88 7.90 -14.52
CA LEU A 203 8.47 7.92 -14.11
C LEU A 203 7.83 9.28 -14.37
N ILE A 204 8.50 10.38 -14.02
CA ILE A 204 7.98 11.73 -14.25
C ILE A 204 7.82 12.00 -15.74
N LEU A 205 8.79 11.61 -16.56
CA LEU A 205 8.69 11.75 -18.02
C LEU A 205 7.49 10.97 -18.57
N ARG A 206 7.29 9.71 -18.14
CA ARG A 206 6.10 8.92 -18.52
C ARG A 206 4.80 9.60 -18.10
N MET A 207 4.74 10.15 -16.90
CA MET A 207 3.57 10.90 -16.44
C MET A 207 3.29 12.10 -17.35
N MET A 208 4.33 12.81 -17.81
CA MET A 208 4.19 13.93 -18.75
C MET A 208 3.68 13.45 -20.12
N ASP A 209 4.19 12.33 -20.66
CA ASP A 209 3.71 11.74 -21.92
C ASP A 209 2.20 11.41 -21.86
N ILE A 210 1.74 10.90 -20.72
CA ILE A 210 0.31 10.59 -20.50
C ILE A 210 -0.54 11.87 -20.52
N PHE A 211 -0.06 12.94 -19.86
CA PHE A 211 -0.77 14.23 -19.87
C PHE A 211 -0.67 14.97 -21.20
N GLU A 212 0.29 14.66 -22.05
CA GLU A 212 0.29 15.13 -23.44
C GLU A 212 -0.89 14.53 -24.22
N ALA A 213 -1.14 13.23 -24.04
CA ALA A 213 -2.29 12.55 -24.67
C ALA A 213 -3.64 12.97 -24.06
N GLN A 214 -3.68 13.25 -22.75
CA GLN A 214 -4.88 13.66 -22.02
C GLN A 214 -4.58 14.86 -21.10
N PRO A 215 -4.64 16.09 -21.63
CA PRO A 215 -4.22 17.29 -20.89
C PRO A 215 -5.19 17.68 -19.78
N VAL A 216 -4.63 18.16 -18.67
CA VAL A 216 -5.39 18.72 -17.54
C VAL A 216 -6.19 19.95 -17.95
N ALA A 217 -5.66 20.76 -18.86
CA ALA A 217 -6.34 21.90 -19.47
C ALA A 217 -5.77 22.17 -20.86
N SER A 218 -6.64 22.55 -21.80
CA SER A 218 -6.26 22.99 -23.15
C SER A 218 -6.83 24.37 -23.45
N PHE A 219 -6.06 25.17 -24.18
CA PHE A 219 -6.52 26.43 -24.73
C PHE A 219 -5.91 26.62 -26.12
N GLU A 220 -6.68 27.19 -27.03
CA GLU A 220 -6.26 27.37 -28.41
C GLU A 220 -5.56 28.72 -28.59
N MET A 221 -4.52 28.73 -29.44
CA MET A 221 -3.89 29.96 -29.90
C MET A 221 -3.46 29.85 -31.36
N PRO A 222 -3.41 30.96 -32.11
CA PRO A 222 -2.92 30.93 -33.48
C PRO A 222 -1.46 30.44 -33.56
N ALA A 223 -1.18 29.52 -34.50
CA ALA A 223 0.12 28.86 -34.65
C ALA A 223 1.31 29.84 -34.73
N TRP A 224 1.19 30.89 -35.54
CA TRP A 224 2.23 31.92 -35.70
C TRP A 224 2.60 32.66 -34.40
N LYS A 225 1.68 32.68 -33.42
CA LYS A 225 1.90 33.26 -32.10
C LYS A 225 2.49 32.25 -31.13
N ALA A 226 2.18 30.97 -31.30
CA ALA A 226 2.73 29.85 -30.53
C ALA A 226 4.21 29.61 -30.87
N GLU A 227 4.58 29.64 -32.16
CA GLU A 227 5.96 29.42 -32.64
C GLU A 227 7.00 30.32 -31.94
N LYS A 228 6.62 31.55 -31.60
CA LYS A 228 7.51 32.51 -30.92
C LYS A 228 7.65 32.28 -29.41
N LYS A 229 6.92 31.31 -28.85
CA LYS A 229 6.78 31.07 -27.41
C LYS A 229 7.20 29.66 -27.00
N VAL A 230 7.42 28.77 -27.96
CA VAL A 230 7.87 27.40 -27.75
C VAL A 230 9.38 27.28 -27.99
N HIS A 231 10.00 26.30 -27.35
CA HIS A 231 11.39 25.98 -27.63
C HIS A 231 11.55 25.34 -29.01
N ALA A 232 12.46 25.86 -29.84
CA ALA A 232 12.59 25.51 -31.26
C ALA A 232 12.97 24.04 -31.56
N GLY A 233 13.31 23.24 -30.55
CA GLY A 233 13.69 21.83 -30.71
C GLY A 233 12.84 20.82 -29.94
N SER A 234 12.00 21.26 -29.01
CA SER A 234 11.19 20.35 -28.17
C SER A 234 9.73 20.74 -28.07
N ASP A 235 9.33 21.86 -28.68
CA ASP A 235 7.98 22.44 -28.61
C ASP A 235 7.45 22.69 -27.19
N LEU A 236 8.32 22.52 -26.18
CA LEU A 236 8.00 22.75 -24.78
C LEU A 236 7.86 24.25 -24.50
N LEU A 237 6.98 24.55 -23.55
CA LEU A 237 6.77 25.89 -23.03
C LEU A 237 6.43 25.79 -21.53
N PHE A 238 6.89 26.76 -20.76
CA PHE A 238 6.49 26.92 -19.37
C PHE A 238 5.48 28.06 -19.24
N LEU A 239 4.41 27.77 -18.52
CA LEU A 239 3.36 28.73 -18.20
C LEU A 239 3.55 29.22 -16.78
N VAL A 240 3.72 30.53 -16.62
CA VAL A 240 3.64 31.17 -15.30
C VAL A 240 2.29 31.86 -15.22
N GLY A 241 1.47 31.45 -14.27
CA GLY A 241 0.13 32.00 -14.06
C GLY A 241 -0.15 32.34 -12.61
N ARG A 242 -1.24 33.08 -12.41
CA ARG A 242 -1.79 33.42 -11.11
C ARG A 242 -3.15 32.77 -10.93
N GLY A 243 -3.30 31.95 -9.90
CA GLY A 243 -4.59 31.46 -9.42
C GLY A 243 -5.14 32.40 -8.36
N VAL A 244 -6.38 32.89 -8.53
CA VAL A 244 -7.08 33.67 -7.51
C VAL A 244 -8.46 33.07 -7.28
N ARG A 245 -8.74 32.65 -6.05
CA ARG A 245 -10.08 32.23 -5.65
C ARG A 245 -11.04 33.41 -5.77
N ARG A 246 -12.20 33.23 -6.41
CA ARG A 246 -13.21 34.29 -6.44
C ARG A 246 -13.83 34.43 -5.05
N PHE A 247 -13.95 35.66 -4.57
CA PHE A 247 -14.51 36.02 -3.25
C PHE A 247 -15.98 36.43 -3.34
N ASP A 248 -16.75 35.75 -4.18
CA ASP A 248 -18.19 35.87 -4.31
C ASP A 248 -18.88 34.86 -3.35
N ARG A 249 -19.91 35.34 -2.63
CA ARG A 249 -20.69 34.53 -1.67
C ARG A 249 -21.43 33.42 -2.41
N GLY A 250 -20.77 32.28 -2.62
CA GLY A 250 -21.36 31.07 -3.19
C GLY A 250 -20.56 30.40 -4.32
N SER A 251 -19.45 30.97 -4.79
CA SER A 251 -18.62 30.31 -5.82
C SER A 251 -17.45 29.55 -5.19
N HIS A 252 -17.32 28.26 -5.52
CA HIS A 252 -16.13 27.45 -5.24
C HIS A 252 -15.10 27.55 -6.39
N ILE A 253 -15.17 28.61 -7.19
CA ILE A 253 -14.46 28.74 -8.45
C ILE A 253 -13.17 29.55 -8.24
N ALA A 254 -12.07 29.09 -8.84
CA ALA A 254 -10.82 29.82 -8.91
C ALA A 254 -10.55 30.28 -10.34
N ASP A 255 -10.09 31.51 -10.49
CA ASP A 255 -9.61 32.05 -11.77
C ASP A 255 -8.12 31.76 -11.91
N ILE A 256 -7.75 30.94 -12.90
CA ILE A 256 -6.35 30.72 -13.28
C ILE A 256 -6.04 31.62 -14.48
N ARG A 257 -5.14 32.58 -14.29
CA ARG A 257 -4.71 33.51 -15.34
C ARG A 257 -3.25 33.23 -15.69
N VAL A 258 -2.99 32.73 -16.90
CA VAL A 258 -1.63 32.61 -17.43
C VAL A 258 -1.08 34.01 -17.74
N CYS A 259 0.05 34.36 -17.16
CA CYS A 259 0.69 35.68 -17.28
C CYS A 259 1.85 35.66 -18.27
N PHE A 260 2.70 34.63 -18.23
CA PHE A 260 3.88 34.52 -19.09
C PHE A 260 3.98 33.14 -19.74
N PHE A 261 4.51 33.15 -20.96
CA PHE A 261 4.94 31.97 -21.70
C PHE A 261 6.46 32.06 -21.81
N ILE A 262 7.15 31.07 -21.26
CA ILE A 262 8.61 31.05 -21.21
C ILE A 262 9.07 29.82 -22.00
N PRO A 263 9.82 29.97 -23.10
CA PRO A 263 10.46 28.84 -23.76
C PRO A 263 11.57 28.32 -22.84
N PRO A 264 11.52 27.06 -22.36
CA PRO A 264 12.57 26.51 -21.53
C PRO A 264 13.83 26.24 -22.35
N GLY A 265 14.99 26.44 -21.74
CA GLY A 265 16.21 25.77 -22.17
C GLY A 265 16.29 24.35 -21.57
N ILE A 266 17.15 23.51 -22.16
CA ILE A 266 17.40 22.12 -21.72
C ILE A 266 17.75 22.06 -20.23
N ASP A 267 18.55 23.00 -19.73
CA ASP A 267 18.94 23.06 -18.32
C ASP A 267 17.76 23.30 -17.37
N PHE A 268 16.79 24.11 -17.82
CA PHE A 268 15.60 24.43 -17.02
C PHE A 268 14.67 23.22 -16.93
N GLU A 269 14.49 22.51 -18.04
CA GLU A 269 13.75 21.25 -18.09
C GLU A 269 14.37 20.20 -17.15
N HIS A 270 15.68 19.99 -17.26
CA HIS A 270 16.41 19.11 -16.35
C HIS A 270 16.26 19.53 -14.88
N MET A 271 16.30 20.82 -14.57
CA MET A 271 16.12 21.32 -13.22
C MET A 271 14.74 20.96 -12.67
N VAL A 272 13.67 21.15 -13.45
CA VAL A 272 12.29 20.86 -13.03
C VAL A 272 12.10 19.36 -12.81
N ILE A 273 12.49 18.53 -13.78
CA ILE A 273 12.39 17.06 -13.65
C ILE A 273 13.20 16.57 -12.45
N ASN A 274 14.42 17.10 -12.25
CA ASN A 274 15.26 16.75 -11.11
C ASN A 274 14.64 17.13 -9.78
N ARG A 275 13.97 18.28 -9.70
CA ARG A 275 13.28 18.71 -8.48
C ARG A 275 12.14 17.76 -8.16
N LEU A 276 11.28 17.46 -9.14
CA LEU A 276 10.18 16.53 -8.96
C LEU A 276 10.67 15.12 -8.59
N ALA A 277 11.74 14.64 -9.23
CA ALA A 277 12.32 13.32 -8.98
C ALA A 277 12.79 13.16 -7.53
N LYS A 278 13.30 14.23 -6.91
CA LYS A 278 13.73 14.23 -5.51
C LYS A 278 12.58 14.02 -4.51
N HIS A 279 11.33 14.27 -4.89
CA HIS A 279 10.19 14.03 -4.00
C HIS A 279 9.73 12.58 -4.00
N ILE A 280 10.09 11.82 -5.04
CA ILE A 280 9.62 10.44 -5.22
C ILE A 280 10.72 9.40 -5.17
N TYR A 281 12.02 9.75 -5.29
CA TYR A 281 13.12 8.77 -5.40
C TYR A 281 13.15 7.72 -4.28
N ASN A 282 12.77 8.09 -3.06
CA ASN A 282 12.67 7.16 -1.93
C ASN A 282 11.52 6.15 -2.07
N GLY A 283 10.44 6.50 -2.78
CA GLY A 283 9.27 5.66 -3.04
C GLY A 283 9.11 5.22 -4.50
N VAL A 284 10.15 5.33 -5.34
CA VAL A 284 10.05 5.02 -6.78
C VAL A 284 9.51 3.63 -7.06
N LEU A 285 9.95 2.64 -6.28
CA LEU A 285 9.49 1.26 -6.46
C LEU A 285 8.00 1.12 -6.22
N ASP A 286 7.45 1.87 -5.26
CA ASP A 286 6.02 1.86 -4.97
C ASP A 286 5.23 2.47 -6.13
N TRP A 287 5.72 3.59 -6.69
CA TRP A 287 5.10 4.23 -7.85
C TRP A 287 5.20 3.39 -9.13
N GLU A 288 6.31 2.66 -9.33
CA GLU A 288 6.43 1.69 -10.43
C GLU A 288 5.44 0.53 -10.25
N GLU A 289 5.27 0.04 -9.03
CA GLU A 289 4.31 -1.02 -8.73
C GLU A 289 2.86 -0.53 -8.91
N GLU A 290 2.55 0.72 -8.58
CA GLU A 290 1.24 1.31 -8.83
C GLU A 290 0.95 1.48 -10.32
N LEU A 291 1.95 1.90 -11.10
CA LEU A 291 1.84 1.96 -12.57
C LEU A 291 1.51 0.59 -13.17
N GLU A 292 2.07 -0.50 -12.63
CA GLU A 292 1.78 -1.86 -13.11
C GLU A 292 0.37 -2.35 -12.72
N LYS A 293 -0.23 -1.79 -11.67
CA LYS A 293 -1.50 -2.26 -11.10
C LYS A 293 -2.71 -1.49 -11.57
N VAL A 294 -2.56 -0.19 -11.84
CA VAL A 294 -3.65 0.73 -12.14
C VAL A 294 -3.52 1.21 -13.59
N GLU A 295 -4.62 1.72 -14.17
CA GLU A 295 -4.55 2.38 -15.47
C GLU A 295 -3.60 3.58 -15.43
N GLU A 296 -2.77 3.73 -16.46
CA GLU A 296 -1.68 4.72 -16.52
C GLU A 296 -2.18 6.15 -16.26
N HIS A 297 -3.37 6.50 -16.75
CA HIS A 297 -3.94 7.83 -16.54
C HIS A 297 -4.32 8.10 -15.07
N VAL A 298 -4.91 7.11 -14.41
CA VAL A 298 -5.30 7.24 -12.99
C VAL A 298 -4.04 7.36 -12.13
N TRP A 299 -3.04 6.52 -12.41
CA TRP A 299 -1.73 6.60 -11.77
C TRP A 299 -1.07 7.97 -11.95
N ALA A 300 -1.07 8.51 -13.18
CA ALA A 300 -0.49 9.81 -13.48
C ALA A 300 -1.20 10.94 -12.71
N GLY A 301 -2.53 10.86 -12.59
CA GLY A 301 -3.33 11.76 -11.77
C GLY A 301 -2.95 11.73 -10.29
N ASP A 302 -2.85 10.54 -9.71
CA ASP A 302 -2.47 10.36 -8.31
C ASP A 302 -1.04 10.85 -8.02
N LEU A 303 -0.09 10.52 -8.91
CA LEU A 303 1.28 11.00 -8.83
C LEU A 303 1.37 12.53 -8.95
N TYR A 304 0.62 13.13 -9.86
CA TYR A 304 0.57 14.58 -10.02
C TYR A 304 0.04 15.28 -8.77
N ASN A 305 -1.02 14.77 -8.17
CA ASN A 305 -1.59 15.31 -6.93
C ASN A 305 -0.56 15.23 -5.79
N TYR A 306 0.08 14.07 -5.61
CA TYR A 306 1.13 13.89 -4.61
C TYR A 306 2.29 14.88 -4.79
N LEU A 307 2.79 15.05 -6.02
CA LEU A 307 3.87 16.01 -6.31
C LEU A 307 3.44 17.46 -6.04
N SER A 308 2.19 17.81 -6.38
CA SER A 308 1.64 19.14 -6.15
C SER A 308 1.56 19.47 -4.66
N ASP A 309 1.11 18.52 -3.83
CA ASP A 309 1.04 18.67 -2.38
C ASP A 309 2.44 18.84 -1.77
N LYS A 310 3.43 18.07 -2.25
CA LYS A 310 4.83 18.18 -1.76
C LYS A 310 5.49 19.51 -2.10
N GLU A 311 5.21 20.06 -3.27
CA GLU A 311 5.69 21.41 -3.63
C GLU A 311 4.99 22.50 -2.80
N ALA A 312 3.70 22.35 -2.49
CA ALA A 312 2.98 23.26 -1.60
C ALA A 312 3.59 23.26 -0.18
N ASP A 313 3.79 22.07 0.40
CA ASP A 313 4.46 21.89 1.70
C ASP A 313 5.86 22.53 1.72
N ALA A 314 6.64 22.34 0.65
CA ALA A 314 7.98 22.90 0.52
C ALA A 314 7.96 24.43 0.44
N ALA A 315 6.99 24.99 -0.28
CA ALA A 315 6.80 26.44 -0.40
C ALA A 315 6.41 27.07 0.95
N GLU A 316 5.49 26.45 1.70
CA GLU A 316 5.10 26.93 3.03
C GLU A 316 6.27 26.93 4.01
N LYS A 317 7.07 25.85 4.04
CA LYS A 317 8.29 25.78 4.87
C LYS A 317 9.32 26.83 4.49
N SER A 318 9.49 27.09 3.19
CA SER A 318 10.39 28.17 2.74
C SER A 318 9.89 29.55 3.17
N HIS A 319 8.57 29.76 3.18
CA HIS A 319 7.96 31.02 3.58
C HIS A 319 8.13 31.26 5.09
N SER A 320 7.86 30.25 5.93
CA SER A 320 8.03 30.37 7.38
C SER A 320 9.50 30.64 7.75
N GLN A 321 10.45 29.94 7.14
CA GLN A 321 11.88 30.17 7.36
C GLN A 321 12.32 31.58 6.94
N TRP A 322 11.75 32.13 5.87
CA TRP A 322 12.02 33.51 5.47
C TRP A 322 11.45 34.50 6.49
N GLN A 323 10.23 34.28 6.98
CA GLN A 323 9.62 35.12 8.01
C GLN A 323 10.44 35.10 9.31
N GLU A 324 10.92 33.93 9.74
CA GLU A 324 11.77 33.78 10.92
C GLU A 324 13.10 34.53 10.76
N ARG A 325 13.74 34.46 9.59
CA ARG A 325 14.97 35.22 9.30
C ARG A 325 14.73 36.73 9.31
N MET A 326 13.61 37.18 8.74
CA MET A 326 13.25 38.60 8.74
C MET A 326 12.95 39.09 10.16
N ALA A 327 12.21 38.32 10.96
CA ALA A 327 11.96 38.64 12.36
C ALA A 327 13.26 38.71 13.18
N ALA A 328 14.14 37.71 13.03
CA ALA A 328 15.45 37.69 13.69
C ALA A 328 16.35 38.88 13.28
N SER A 329 16.30 39.30 12.01
CA SER A 329 17.04 40.49 11.55
C SER A 329 16.50 41.79 12.15
N MET A 330 15.18 41.92 12.30
CA MET A 330 14.58 43.10 12.93
C MET A 330 14.82 43.15 14.45
N ASP A 331 14.90 42.00 15.11
CA ASP A 331 15.23 41.94 16.54
C ASP A 331 16.72 42.26 16.81
N LEU A 332 17.63 41.90 15.89
CA LEU A 332 19.03 42.31 15.95
C LEU A 332 19.19 43.82 15.77
N ASP A 333 18.44 44.44 14.85
CA ASP A 333 18.45 45.89 14.64
C ASP A 333 17.82 46.65 15.83
N ARG A 334 16.85 46.05 16.53
CA ARG A 334 16.27 46.63 17.77
C ARG A 334 17.13 46.44 19.01
N GLY A 335 18.00 45.44 19.04
CA GLY A 335 18.95 45.20 20.13
C GLY A 335 20.23 46.05 20.06
N MET A 336 20.44 46.79 18.96
CA MET A 336 21.58 47.69 18.76
C MET A 336 21.21 49.19 18.77
N ALA A 337 19.94 49.53 19.04
CA ALA A 337 19.47 50.88 19.33
C ALA A 337 19.23 51.04 20.83
#